data_AF-A0A6B8M4R3-F1
#
_entry.id   AF-A0A6B8M4R3-F1
#
_cell.length_a   1.000
_cell.length_b   1.000
_cell.length_c   1.000
_cell.angle_alpha   90.00
_cell.angle_beta   90.00
_cell.angle_gamma   90.00
#
_symmetry.space_group_name_H-M   'P 1'
#
loop_
_entity.id
_entity.type
_entity.pdbx_description
1 polymer ?
#
loop_
_entity_poly.entity_id
_entity_poly.type
_entity_poly.pdbx_seq_one_letter_code
_entity_poly.pdbx_strand_id
1 'polypeptide(L)'
;MDEDIQAPVEQALAPVVDESLPALTTTAPGPSDAGRAKGIFGKLVSSDDDLVGLVAYSLYKQNKIDWMRDFEKAQGRPPNEQEFSVYGLGENTGRRVATYRYLAEATIARLSPSRASGFRREHPALSATLNIFYGLIGVASVAALIVLLRFFISLRH
;
A
#
# COMPACT_ATOMS: atom_id res chain seq x y z
N MET A 1 41.41 -66.02 28.71
CA MET A 1 40.23 -66.17 29.60
C MET A 1 39.28 -65.08 29.17
N ASP A 2 38.40 -65.48 28.27
CA ASP A 2 37.28 -64.71 27.74
C ASP A 2 36.23 -64.51 28.83
N GLU A 3 35.68 -63.31 28.96
CA GLU A 3 34.34 -63.14 29.49
C GLU A 3 33.71 -61.88 28.90
N ASP A 4 32.67 -62.13 28.09
CA ASP A 4 31.83 -61.18 27.40
C ASP A 4 30.43 -61.41 27.98
N ILE A 5 29.85 -60.46 28.73
CA ILE A 5 28.44 -60.50 29.16
C ILE A 5 27.86 -59.07 29.25
N GLN A 6 27.10 -58.71 28.21
CA GLN A 6 25.82 -57.99 28.15
C GLN A 6 25.45 -56.86 29.16
N ALA A 7 25.10 -55.69 28.59
CA ALA A 7 24.20 -54.66 29.15
C ALA A 7 22.75 -55.20 29.27
N PRO A 8 21.78 -54.58 29.99
CA PRO A 8 21.19 -53.27 29.61
C PRO A 8 20.51 -52.41 30.73
N VAL A 9 19.86 -51.32 30.29
CA VAL A 9 18.71 -50.60 30.89
C VAL A 9 19.00 -49.34 31.75
N GLU A 10 18.98 -48.21 31.05
CA GLU A 10 18.05 -47.09 31.24
C GLU A 10 17.66 -46.71 32.69
N GLN A 11 18.26 -45.61 33.18
CA GLN A 11 17.75 -44.88 34.32
C GLN A 11 17.61 -43.40 33.97
N ALA A 12 16.38 -43.04 33.59
CA ALA A 12 15.88 -41.69 33.51
C ALA A 12 15.89 -41.03 34.89
N LEU A 13 16.30 -39.76 34.97
CA LEU A 13 15.92 -38.80 36.02
C LEU A 13 16.45 -37.39 35.67
N ALA A 14 15.61 -36.58 35.03
CA ALA A 14 15.15 -35.27 35.55
C ALA A 14 14.35 -34.51 34.47
N PRO A 15 13.17 -33.96 34.81
CA PRO A 15 12.40 -33.09 33.95
C PRO A 15 12.83 -31.64 34.18
N VAL A 16 13.40 -31.00 33.16
CA VAL A 16 13.37 -29.54 33.06
C VAL A 16 12.67 -29.24 31.76
N VAL A 17 11.38 -28.96 31.89
CA VAL A 17 10.57 -28.37 30.83
C VAL A 17 11.20 -27.01 30.56
N ASP A 18 11.98 -26.93 29.48
CA ASP A 18 12.32 -25.67 28.87
C ASP A 18 10.97 -25.07 28.42
N GLU A 19 10.54 -24.02 29.12
CA GLU A 19 9.42 -23.19 28.69
C GLU A 19 9.90 -22.38 27.48
N SER A 20 10.18 -23.11 26.39
CA SER A 20 10.43 -22.55 25.09
C SER A 20 9.14 -21.83 24.69
N LEU A 21 9.14 -20.51 24.88
CA LEU A 21 8.21 -19.61 24.22
C LEU A 21 8.06 -20.11 22.79
N PRO A 22 6.85 -20.42 22.32
CA PRO A 22 6.68 -20.88 20.95
C PRO A 22 7.27 -19.79 20.08
N ALA A 23 8.38 -20.12 19.41
CA ALA A 23 8.82 -19.37 18.26
C ALA A 23 7.57 -19.28 17.40
N LEU A 24 7.07 -18.05 17.22
CA LEU A 24 6.03 -17.71 16.26
C LEU A 24 6.62 -17.99 14.88
N THR A 25 6.72 -19.28 14.58
CA THR A 25 7.03 -19.80 13.27
C THR A 25 5.71 -19.64 12.55
N THR A 26 5.45 -18.41 12.10
CA THR A 26 4.38 -18.10 11.15
C THR A 26 4.78 -18.71 9.82
N THR A 27 4.82 -20.04 9.75
CA THR A 27 4.76 -20.77 8.49
C THR A 27 3.28 -20.99 8.18
N ALA A 28 2.53 -19.89 8.13
CA ALA A 28 1.34 -19.87 7.30
C ALA A 28 1.85 -19.65 5.88
N PRO A 29 1.53 -20.51 4.90
CA PRO A 29 1.70 -20.12 3.51
C PRO A 29 0.85 -18.86 3.31
N GLY A 30 1.50 -17.71 3.17
CA GLY A 30 0.84 -16.45 2.89
C GLY A 30 -0.06 -16.59 1.65
N PRO A 31 -1.12 -15.77 1.53
CA PRO A 31 -2.01 -15.80 0.37
C PRO A 31 -1.17 -15.75 -0.91
N SER A 32 -1.34 -16.76 -1.77
CA SER A 32 -0.46 -17.07 -2.89
C SER A 32 0.09 -15.83 -3.62
N ASP A 33 1.41 -15.67 -3.63
CA ASP A 33 2.14 -14.57 -4.28
C ASP A 33 1.91 -14.48 -5.81
N ALA A 34 1.28 -15.49 -6.40
CA ALA A 34 0.93 -15.58 -7.81
C ALA A 34 0.06 -14.41 -8.31
N GLY A 35 -0.73 -13.79 -7.42
CA GLY A 35 -1.50 -12.58 -7.73
C GLY A 35 -0.68 -11.28 -7.68
N ARG A 36 0.37 -11.24 -6.85
CA ARG A 36 1.15 -10.02 -6.52
C ARG A 36 2.07 -9.61 -7.67
N ALA A 37 2.54 -10.57 -8.46
CA ALA A 37 3.53 -10.37 -9.52
C ALA A 37 3.04 -9.59 -10.76
N LYS A 38 1.74 -9.28 -10.88
CA LYS A 38 1.20 -8.62 -12.08
C LYS A 38 1.39 -7.10 -12.02
N GLY A 39 2.19 -6.57 -12.94
CA GLY A 39 2.36 -5.13 -13.16
C GLY A 39 3.35 -4.46 -12.20
N ILE A 40 3.22 -3.14 -12.06
CA ILE A 40 4.18 -2.31 -11.29
C ILE A 40 4.19 -2.63 -9.79
N PHE A 41 3.08 -3.10 -9.23
CA PHE A 41 3.00 -3.45 -7.81
C PHE A 41 3.98 -4.57 -7.47
N GLY A 42 3.96 -5.68 -8.22
CA GLY A 42 4.89 -6.78 -8.02
C GLY A 42 6.36 -6.45 -8.32
N LYS A 43 6.63 -5.36 -9.06
CA LYS A 43 8.00 -4.84 -9.25
C LYS A 43 8.47 -3.98 -8.09
N LEU A 44 7.55 -3.33 -7.37
CA LEU A 44 7.86 -2.42 -6.28
C LEU A 44 7.78 -3.07 -4.91
N VAL A 45 6.89 -4.05 -4.71
CA VAL A 45 6.55 -4.64 -3.41
C VAL A 45 6.89 -6.13 -3.42
N SER A 46 7.86 -6.53 -2.60
CA SER A 46 8.31 -7.92 -2.53
C SER A 46 7.46 -8.80 -1.60
N SER A 47 6.89 -8.22 -0.54
CA SER A 47 6.02 -8.90 0.42
C SER A 47 5.07 -7.90 1.08
N ASP A 48 4.10 -8.38 1.85
CA ASP A 48 3.17 -7.48 2.57
C ASP A 48 3.85 -6.66 3.67
N ASP A 49 5.01 -7.12 4.16
CA ASP A 49 5.84 -6.42 5.15
C ASP A 49 6.93 -5.52 4.51
N ASP A 50 7.00 -5.42 3.17
CA ASP A 50 7.95 -4.56 2.45
C ASP A 50 7.50 -3.09 2.54
N LEU A 51 7.72 -2.46 3.70
CA LEU A 51 7.37 -1.06 3.96
C LEU A 51 7.96 -0.12 2.90
N VAL A 52 9.22 -0.35 2.50
CA VAL A 52 9.89 0.43 1.45
C VAL A 52 9.13 0.30 0.14
N GLY A 53 8.78 -0.92 -0.26
CA GLY A 53 8.00 -1.18 -1.46
C GLY A 53 6.61 -0.56 -1.43
N LEU A 54 5.90 -0.65 -0.30
CA LEU A 54 4.57 -0.07 -0.13
C LEU A 54 4.60 1.45 -0.25
N VAL A 55 5.58 2.10 0.40
CA VAL A 55 5.80 3.54 0.25
C VAL A 55 6.20 3.88 -1.19
N ALA A 56 7.08 3.09 -1.83
CA ALA A 56 7.46 3.28 -3.23
C ALA A 56 6.25 3.19 -4.18
N TYR A 57 5.33 2.26 -3.93
CA TYR A 57 4.08 2.15 -4.70
C TYR A 57 3.19 3.38 -4.52
N SER A 58 3.09 3.92 -3.30
CA SER A 58 2.35 5.17 -3.06
C SER A 58 2.95 6.35 -3.85
N LEU A 59 4.28 6.44 -3.92
CA LEU A 59 4.99 7.47 -4.70
C LEU A 59 4.73 7.32 -6.20
N TYR A 60 4.76 6.09 -6.72
CA TYR A 60 4.37 5.81 -8.11
C TYR A 60 2.93 6.26 -8.40
N LYS A 61 1.98 6.02 -7.49
CA LYS A 61 0.57 6.42 -7.67
C LYS A 61 0.42 7.94 -7.65
N GLN A 62 1.17 8.64 -6.80
CA GLN A 62 1.23 10.11 -6.81
C GLN A 62 1.77 10.63 -8.14
N ASN A 63 2.91 10.11 -8.62
CA ASN A 63 3.47 10.47 -9.92
C ASN A 63 2.46 10.24 -11.06
N LYS A 64 1.68 9.14 -11.01
CA LYS A 64 0.64 8.88 -12.03
C LYS A 64 -0.47 9.94 -12.01
N ILE A 65 -0.89 10.38 -10.84
CA ILE A 65 -1.91 11.44 -10.70
C ILE A 65 -1.38 12.76 -11.26
N ASP A 66 -0.14 13.11 -10.91
CA ASP A 66 0.48 14.35 -11.39
C ASP A 66 0.65 14.33 -12.91
N TRP A 67 1.13 13.21 -13.46
CA TRP A 67 1.20 13.02 -14.91
C TRP A 67 -0.17 13.15 -15.59
N MET A 68 -1.24 12.58 -15.04
CA MET A 68 -2.59 12.71 -15.63
C MET A 68 -3.06 14.17 -15.65
N ARG A 69 -2.80 14.92 -14.57
CA ARG A 69 -3.15 16.35 -14.48
C ARG A 69 -2.37 17.19 -15.47
N ASP A 70 -1.06 16.96 -15.56
CA ASP A 70 -0.18 17.67 -16.49
C ASP A 70 -0.54 17.35 -17.95
N PHE A 71 -0.88 16.09 -18.23
CA PHE A 71 -1.37 15.68 -19.54
C PHE A 71 -2.68 16.39 -19.90
N GLU A 72 -3.67 16.39 -19.00
CA GLU A 72 -4.96 17.04 -19.23
C GLU A 72 -4.82 18.53 -19.44
N LYS A 73 -3.96 19.19 -18.66
CA LYS A 73 -3.61 20.61 -18.84
C LYS A 73 -2.97 20.87 -20.21
N ALA A 74 -2.11 19.98 -20.68
CA ALA A 74 -1.39 20.14 -21.94
C ALA A 74 -2.25 19.82 -23.18
N GLN A 75 -3.18 18.87 -23.08
CA GLN A 75 -3.94 18.34 -24.21
C GLN A 75 -5.42 18.76 -24.22
N GLY A 76 -5.91 19.36 -23.13
CA GLY A 76 -7.32 19.76 -22.99
C GLY A 76 -8.29 18.57 -22.85
N ARG A 77 -7.78 17.37 -22.57
CA ARG A 77 -8.55 16.13 -22.39
C ARG A 77 -7.79 15.12 -21.51
N PRO A 78 -8.47 14.15 -20.88
CA PRO A 78 -7.79 13.06 -20.18
C PRO A 78 -6.98 12.16 -21.14
N PRO A 79 -5.97 11.42 -20.63
CA PRO A 79 -5.25 10.42 -21.41
C PRO A 79 -6.16 9.26 -21.84
N ASN A 80 -5.91 8.72 -23.03
CA ASN A 80 -6.49 7.50 -23.55
C ASN A 80 -5.65 6.26 -23.19
N GLU A 81 -6.11 5.08 -23.60
CA GLU A 81 -5.46 3.81 -23.27
C GLU A 81 -4.05 3.68 -23.85
N GLN A 82 -3.83 4.17 -25.08
CA GLN A 82 -2.50 4.15 -25.71
C GLN A 82 -1.52 5.02 -24.93
N GLU A 83 -1.94 6.20 -24.48
CA GLU A 83 -1.13 7.11 -23.68
C GLU A 83 -0.81 6.53 -22.29
N PHE A 84 -1.78 5.85 -21.66
CA PHE A 84 -1.52 5.07 -20.45
C PHE A 84 -0.52 3.93 -20.66
N SER A 85 -0.58 3.26 -21.82
CA SER A 85 0.37 2.21 -22.18
C SER A 85 1.79 2.76 -22.31
N VAL A 86 1.97 3.89 -23.01
CA VAL A 86 3.26 4.57 -23.15
C VAL A 86 3.80 5.04 -21.80
N TYR A 87 2.96 5.65 -20.95
CA TYR A 87 3.33 5.99 -19.58
C TYR A 87 3.80 4.74 -18.82
N GLY A 88 3.04 3.65 -18.90
CA GLY A 88 3.41 2.37 -18.29
C GLY A 88 4.77 1.85 -18.76
N LEU A 89 5.10 1.96 -20.05
CA LEU A 89 6.40 1.56 -20.59
C LEU A 89 7.55 2.36 -19.98
N GLY A 90 7.38 3.67 -19.82
CA GLY A 90 8.39 4.55 -19.21
C GLY A 90 8.58 4.28 -17.71
N GLU A 91 7.47 4.16 -16.98
CA GLU A 91 7.48 4.01 -15.52
C GLU A 91 7.88 2.61 -15.03
N ASN A 92 7.65 1.58 -15.84
CA ASN A 92 7.91 0.20 -15.44
C ASN A 92 9.36 -0.24 -15.69
N THR A 93 10.24 0.68 -16.12
CA THR A 93 11.67 0.41 -16.31
C THR A 93 12.37 0.12 -14.98
N GLY A 94 13.43 -0.70 -15.02
CA GLY A 94 14.20 -1.03 -13.82
C GLY A 94 14.79 0.21 -13.13
N ARG A 95 15.21 1.22 -13.92
CA ARG A 95 15.70 2.49 -13.38
C ARG A 95 14.62 3.25 -12.61
N ARG A 96 13.41 3.41 -13.17
CA ARG A 96 12.30 4.11 -12.48
C ARG A 96 11.86 3.37 -11.22
N VAL A 97 11.77 2.04 -11.27
CA VAL A 97 11.51 1.19 -10.09
C VAL A 97 12.53 1.44 -8.99
N ALA A 98 13.83 1.44 -9.32
CA ALA A 98 14.89 1.74 -8.37
C ALA A 98 14.77 3.15 -7.78
N THR A 99 14.44 4.16 -8.60
CA THR A 99 14.19 5.53 -8.13
C THR A 99 13.07 5.60 -7.11
N TYR A 100 11.93 4.94 -7.35
CA TYR A 100 10.83 4.96 -6.38
C TYR A 100 11.22 4.31 -5.04
N ARG A 101 11.96 3.20 -5.08
CA ARG A 101 12.45 2.56 -3.85
C ARG A 101 13.44 3.46 -3.09
N TYR A 102 14.37 4.09 -3.80
CA TYR A 102 15.31 5.05 -3.20
C TYR A 102 14.59 6.24 -2.54
N LEU A 103 13.60 6.82 -3.21
CA LEU A 103 12.81 7.93 -2.65
C LEU A 103 11.98 7.50 -1.44
N ALA A 104 11.48 6.26 -1.44
CA ALA A 104 10.76 5.69 -0.30
C ALA A 104 11.68 5.54 0.91
N GLU A 105 12.87 4.97 0.74
CA GLU A 105 13.88 4.86 1.79
C GLU A 105 14.24 6.23 2.37
N ALA A 106 14.50 7.22 1.52
CA ALA A 106 14.79 8.59 1.94
C ALA A 106 13.62 9.22 2.73
N THR A 107 12.38 8.95 2.29
CA THR A 107 11.17 9.44 2.97
C THR A 107 11.02 8.83 4.35
N ILE A 108 11.19 7.52 4.48
CA ILE A 108 11.12 6.80 5.76
C ILE A 108 12.24 7.28 6.69
N ALA A 109 13.48 7.39 6.19
CA ALA A 109 14.63 7.85 6.97
C ALA A 109 14.46 9.29 7.48
N ARG A 110 13.73 10.14 6.75
CA ARG A 110 13.38 11.50 7.19
C ARG A 110 12.33 11.49 8.32
N LEU A 111 11.42 10.52 8.32
CA LEU A 111 10.33 10.40 9.30
C LEU A 111 10.73 9.63 10.56
N SER A 112 11.89 8.97 10.58
CA SER A 112 12.36 8.20 11.73
C SER A 112 12.42 9.07 13.01
N PRO A 113 11.89 8.59 14.16
CA PRO A 113 11.75 9.35 15.39
C PRO A 113 13.05 9.99 15.90
N SER A 114 14.21 9.39 15.58
CA SER A 114 15.53 9.91 15.93
C SER A 114 15.82 11.31 15.36
N ARG A 115 15.07 11.75 14.34
CA ARG A 115 15.12 13.13 13.80
C ARG A 115 13.94 14.00 14.23
N ALA A 116 12.89 13.42 14.83
CA ALA A 116 11.66 14.11 15.21
C ALA A 116 11.71 14.77 16.60
N SER A 117 12.79 14.56 17.38
CA SER A 117 12.99 15.20 18.69
C SER A 117 13.12 16.73 18.65
N GLY A 118 13.14 17.33 17.46
CA GLY A 118 13.17 18.79 17.26
C GLY A 118 11.81 19.46 16.93
N PHE A 119 10.72 18.72 16.73
CA PHE A 119 9.45 19.32 16.27
C PHE A 119 8.43 19.42 17.42
N ARG A 120 8.54 20.47 18.23
CA ARG A 120 7.44 20.95 19.09
C ARG A 120 6.29 21.37 18.17
N ARG A 121 5.20 20.58 18.13
CA ARG A 121 4.00 20.92 17.36
C ARG A 121 3.24 22.05 18.06
N GLU A 122 3.35 23.25 17.52
CA GLU A 122 2.27 24.24 17.59
C GLU A 122 1.35 23.95 16.39
N HIS A 123 0.07 23.63 16.63
CA HIS A 123 -0.94 23.45 15.58
C HIS A 123 -1.75 24.75 15.40
N PRO A 124 -1.55 25.55 14.34
CA PRO A 124 -2.59 26.45 13.89
C PRO A 124 -3.55 25.71 12.95
N ALA A 125 -4.84 25.91 13.21
CA ALA A 125 -5.99 25.27 12.59
C ALA A 125 -6.05 25.44 11.06
N LEU A 126 -5.87 24.35 10.31
CA LEU A 126 -6.16 24.28 8.87
C LEU A 126 -7.07 23.09 8.52
N SER A 127 -7.95 22.68 9.43
CA SER A 127 -9.02 21.70 9.14
C SER A 127 -10.36 22.35 8.80
N ALA A 128 -10.44 23.69 8.75
CA ALA A 128 -11.71 24.41 8.58
C ALA A 128 -12.12 24.71 7.12
N THR A 129 -11.28 24.45 6.11
CA THR A 129 -11.56 24.87 4.72
C THR A 129 -11.91 23.74 3.73
N LEU A 130 -11.74 22.47 4.08
CA LEU A 130 -12.01 21.35 3.16
C LEU A 130 -13.45 20.79 3.22
N ASN A 131 -14.25 21.15 4.24
CA ASN A 131 -15.65 20.68 4.37
C ASN A 131 -16.70 21.56 3.68
N ILE A 132 -16.34 22.72 3.13
CA ILE A 132 -17.32 23.65 2.55
C ILE A 132 -17.69 23.30 1.10
N PHE A 133 -16.81 22.61 0.35
CA PHE A 133 -17.05 22.34 -1.08
C PHE A 133 -17.91 21.10 -1.37
N TYR A 134 -17.94 20.10 -0.48
CA TYR A 134 -18.75 18.88 -0.69
C TYR A 134 -20.23 19.04 -0.30
N GLY A 135 -20.59 20.06 0.50
CA GLY A 135 -21.97 20.30 0.92
C GLY A 135 -22.88 20.93 -0.14
N LEU A 136 -22.32 21.75 -1.04
CA LEU A 136 -23.13 22.52 -2.01
C LEU A 136 -23.41 21.75 -3.32
N ILE A 137 -22.49 20.90 -3.77
CA ILE A 137 -22.69 20.13 -5.02
C ILE A 137 -23.68 18.99 -4.79
N GLY A 138 -23.64 18.31 -3.63
CA GLY A 138 -24.52 17.18 -3.33
C GLY A 138 -26.01 17.53 -3.30
N VAL A 139 -26.38 18.69 -2.75
CA VAL A 139 -27.80 19.08 -2.61
C VAL A 139 -28.41 19.48 -3.97
N ALA A 140 -27.65 20.18 -4.82
CA ALA A 140 -28.12 20.59 -6.15
C ALA A 140 -28.37 19.39 -7.07
N SER A 141 -27.50 18.37 -7.02
CA SER A 141 -27.65 17.15 -7.82
C SER A 141 -28.90 16.35 -7.43
N VAL A 142 -29.22 16.24 -6.14
CA VAL A 142 -30.42 15.51 -5.68
C VAL A 142 -31.70 16.25 -6.05
N ALA A 143 -31.74 17.58 -5.92
CA ALA A 143 -32.92 18.37 -6.32
C ALA A 143 -33.19 18.26 -7.84
N ALA A 144 -32.15 18.35 -8.68
CA ALA A 144 -32.28 18.20 -10.12
C ALA A 144 -32.80 16.81 -10.52
N LEU A 145 -32.34 15.75 -9.85
CA LEU A 145 -32.81 14.38 -10.07
C LEU A 145 -34.29 14.22 -9.73
N ILE A 146 -34.75 14.79 -8.63
CA ILE A 146 -36.15 14.73 -8.20
C ILE A 146 -37.07 15.48 -9.19
N VAL A 147 -36.65 16.64 -9.69
CA VAL A 147 -37.41 17.42 -10.69
C VAL A 147 -37.51 16.66 -12.01
N LEU A 148 -36.42 16.06 -12.48
CA LEU A 148 -36.42 15.22 -13.69
C LEU A 148 -37.34 14.00 -13.54
N LEU A 149 -37.26 13.29 -12.42
CA LEU A 149 -38.14 12.15 -12.14
C LEU A 149 -39.62 12.56 -12.16
N ARG A 150 -39.98 13.70 -11.56
CA ARG A 150 -41.36 14.20 -11.60
C ARG A 150 -41.82 14.62 -12.99
N PHE A 151 -40.94 15.26 -13.76
CA PHE A 151 -41.24 15.63 -15.15
C PHE A 151 -41.51 14.40 -16.02
N PHE A 152 -40.67 13.36 -15.91
CA PHE A 152 -40.84 12.12 -16.67
C PHE A 152 -42.10 11.34 -16.27
N ILE A 153 -42.48 11.34 -14.98
CA ILE A 153 -43.72 10.71 -14.52
C ILE A 153 -44.95 11.47 -15.04
N SER A 154 -44.88 12.80 -15.10
CA SER A 154 -45.97 13.65 -15.62
C SER A 154 -46.15 13.58 -17.14
N LEU A 155 -45.12 13.23 -17.92
CA LEU A 155 -45.22 13.04 -19.37
C LEU A 155 -45.80 11.69 -19.77
N ARG A 156 -45.90 10.75 -18.84
CA ARG A 156 -46.33 9.36 -19.08
C ARG A 156 -47.79 9.11 -18.70
N HIS A 157 -48.48 10.10 -18.14
CA HIS A 157 -49.92 10.12 -17.90
C HIS A 157 -50.60 11.06 -18.90
#